data_AF-X1ANL3-F1
#
_entry.id   AF-X1ANL3-F1
#
_cell.length_a   1.000
_cell.length_b   1.000
_cell.length_c   1.000
_cell.angle_alpha   90.00
_cell.angle_beta   90.00
_cell.angle_gamma   90.00
#
_symmetry.space_group_name_H-M   'P 1'
#
loop_
_entity.id
_entity.type
_entity.pdbx_description
1 polymer ?
#
loop_
_entity_poly.entity_id
_entity_poly.type
_entity_poly.pdbx_seq_one_letter_code
_entity_poly.pdbx_strand_id
1 'polypeptide(L)'
;EKTIAELASRYGVYPTQIKRWKKTATEEMIELFKDRRQEGEEEKDLFIEEPYRQIGQLKMELEWLYLVAIMDWVSRSIRPAPSSH
;
A
#
# COMPACT_ATOMS: atom_id res chain seq x y z
N GLU A 1 18.40 -0.60 -43.39
CA GLU A 1 18.77 -1.41 -42.20
C GLU A 1 20.29 -1.50 -42.14
N LYS A 2 20.93 -1.37 -40.96
CA LYS A 2 22.39 -1.62 -40.83
C LYS A 2 22.58 -2.99 -40.20
N THR A 3 23.54 -3.75 -40.70
CA THR A 3 23.85 -5.09 -40.17
C THR A 3 24.58 -4.97 -38.83
N ILE A 4 24.53 -6.04 -38.02
CA ILE A 4 25.24 -6.10 -36.74
C ILE A 4 26.76 -5.92 -36.93
N ALA A 5 27.30 -6.41 -38.05
CA ALA A 5 28.72 -6.25 -38.39
C ALA A 5 29.09 -4.79 -38.70
N GLU A 6 28.23 -4.05 -39.41
CA GLU A 6 28.43 -2.64 -39.69
C GLU A 6 28.32 -1.78 -38.42
N LEU A 7 27.39 -2.12 -37.52
CA LEU A 7 27.25 -1.45 -36.22
C LEU A 7 28.46 -1.74 -35.32
N ALA A 8 28.91 -2.99 -35.28
CA ALA A 8 30.09 -3.41 -34.54
C ALA A 8 31.35 -2.64 -34.98
N SER A 9 31.57 -2.56 -36.30
CA SER A 9 32.69 -1.83 -36.89
C SER A 9 32.61 -0.32 -36.61
N ARG A 10 31.41 0.27 -36.80
CA ARG A 10 31.21 1.72 -36.61
C ARG A 10 31.43 2.19 -35.18
N TYR A 11 30.96 1.42 -34.21
CA TYR A 11 30.96 1.82 -32.80
C TYR A 11 32.08 1.13 -31.99
N GLY A 12 32.96 0.37 -32.64
CA GLY A 12 34.08 -0.31 -31.98
C GLY A 12 33.64 -1.39 -30.98
N VAL A 13 32.48 -2.01 -31.20
CA VAL A 13 31.88 -2.99 -30.29
C VAL A 13 31.89 -4.37 -30.91
N TYR A 14 32.06 -5.43 -30.11
CA TYR A 14 32.00 -6.78 -30.64
C TYR A 14 30.56 -7.15 -31.08
N PRO A 15 30.36 -7.83 -32.23
CA PRO A 15 29.03 -8.25 -32.72
C PRO A 15 28.21 -9.05 -31.70
N THR A 16 28.88 -9.80 -30.83
CA THR A 16 28.26 -10.58 -29.74
C THR A 16 27.63 -9.70 -28.67
N GLN A 17 28.21 -8.52 -28.39
CA GLN A 17 27.67 -7.55 -27.44
C GLN A 17 26.38 -6.94 -27.98
N ILE A 18 26.36 -6.57 -29.27
CA ILE A 18 25.17 -6.02 -29.93
C ILE A 18 24.04 -7.05 -29.95
N LYS A 19 24.34 -8.32 -30.24
CA LYS A 19 23.35 -9.41 -30.16
C LYS A 19 22.80 -9.58 -28.74
N ARG A 20 23.67 -9.55 -27.73
CA ARG A 20 23.27 -9.65 -26.32
C ARG A 20 22.36 -8.50 -25.93
N TRP A 21 22.74 -7.26 -26.22
CA TRP A 21 21.92 -6.09 -25.92
C TRP A 21 20.58 -6.10 -26.65
N LYS A 22 20.55 -6.54 -27.92
CA LYS A 22 19.30 -6.71 -28.65
C LYS A 22 18.39 -7.74 -27.96
N LYS A 23 18.95 -8.88 -27.54
CA LYS A 23 18.21 -9.92 -26.82
C LYS A 23 17.65 -9.38 -25.50
N THR A 24 18.51 -8.82 -24.65
CA THR A 24 18.13 -8.20 -23.37
C THR A 24 17.08 -7.13 -23.56
N ALA A 25 17.28 -6.20 -24.50
CA ALA A 25 16.31 -5.14 -24.77
C ALA A 25 14.96 -5.69 -25.25
N THR A 26 14.93 -6.79 -25.99
CA THR A 26 13.66 -7.39 -26.46
C THR A 26 12.96 -8.17 -25.34
N GLU A 27 13.72 -8.91 -24.53
CA GLU A 27 13.20 -9.72 -23.42
C GLU A 27 12.71 -8.83 -22.26
N GLU A 28 13.46 -7.78 -21.94
CA GLU A 28 13.16 -6.86 -20.84
C GLU A 28 12.35 -5.65 -21.29
N MET A 29 12.11 -5.45 -22.60
CA MET A 29 11.35 -4.30 -23.13
C MET A 29 10.03 -4.14 -22.40
N ILE A 30 9.29 -5.25 -22.30
CA ILE A 30 7.94 -5.25 -21.74
C ILE A 30 7.98 -4.85 -20.27
N GLU A 31 8.92 -5.38 -19.49
CA GLU A 31 9.10 -5.04 -18.08
C GLU A 31 9.56 -3.59 -17.87
N LEU A 32 10.36 -3.03 -18.78
CA LEU A 32 10.79 -1.63 -18.74
C LEU A 32 9.67 -0.64 -19.03
N PHE A 33 8.67 -1.05 -19.82
CA PHE A 33 7.48 -0.24 -20.12
C PHE A 33 6.26 -0.57 -19.23
N LYS A 34 6.35 -1.58 -18.36
CA LYS A 34 5.33 -1.78 -17.33
C LYS A 34 5.31 -0.57 -16.40
N ASP A 35 4.14 0.02 -16.24
CA ASP A 35 3.95 1.17 -15.35
C ASP A 35 3.97 0.70 -13.89
N ARG A 36 5.17 0.66 -13.30
CA ARG A 36 5.36 0.31 -11.88
C ARG A 36 4.74 1.32 -10.90
N ARG A 37 4.20 2.44 -11.38
CA ARG A 37 3.44 3.37 -10.51
C ARG A 37 2.15 2.73 -10.03
N GLN A 38 1.49 1.94 -10.88
CA GLN A 38 0.21 1.33 -10.55
C GLN A 38 0.36 0.26 -9.44
N GLU A 39 1.39 -0.58 -9.54
CA GLU A 39 1.71 -1.58 -8.50
C GLU A 39 2.08 -0.93 -7.15
N GLY A 40 2.85 0.17 -7.20
CA GLY A 40 3.24 0.90 -5.99
C GLY A 40 2.14 1.77 -5.37
N GLU A 41 1.11 2.14 -6.13
CA GLU A 41 -0.07 2.87 -5.64
C GLU A 41 -1.02 1.94 -4.91
N GLU A 42 -1.29 0.74 -5.44
CA GLU A 42 -2.12 -0.27 -4.78
C GLU A 42 -1.55 -0.74 -3.44
N GLU A 43 -0.23 -0.96 -3.36
CA GLU A 43 0.44 -1.34 -2.11
C GLU A 43 0.39 -0.22 -1.06
N LYS A 44 0.50 1.04 -1.49
CA LYS A 44 0.38 2.21 -0.62
C LYS A 44 -1.04 2.39 -0.10
N ASP A 45 -2.04 2.22 -0.95
CA ASP A 45 -3.44 2.34 -0.57
C ASP A 45 -3.81 1.30 0.48
N LEU A 46 -3.35 0.05 0.34
CA LEU A 46 -3.52 -1.01 1.34
C LEU A 46 -2.83 -0.70 2.67
N PHE A 47 -1.59 -0.19 2.64
CA PHE A 47 -0.84 0.19 3.85
C PHE A 47 -1.48 1.37 4.61
N ILE A 48 -2.25 2.20 3.90
CA ILE A 48 -2.95 3.36 4.47
C ILE A 48 -4.32 2.92 5.01
N GLU A 49 -5.08 2.15 4.26
CA GLU A 49 -6.46 1.80 4.60
C GLU A 49 -6.57 1.00 5.90
N GLU A 50 -5.67 0.03 6.12
CA GLU A 50 -5.76 -0.86 7.27
C GLU A 50 -5.54 -0.12 8.61
N PRO A 51 -4.48 0.68 8.80
CA PRO A 51 -4.31 1.47 10.02
C PRO A 51 -5.44 2.47 10.27
N TYR A 52 -5.95 3.15 9.23
CA TYR A 52 -7.06 4.10 9.39
C TYR A 52 -8.34 3.39 9.84
N ARG A 53 -8.62 2.19 9.30
CA ARG A 53 -9.74 1.35 9.74
C ARG A 53 -9.60 0.95 11.22
N GLN A 54 -8.41 0.52 11.64
CA GLN A 54 -8.15 0.13 13.03
C GLN A 54 -8.34 1.31 13.99
N ILE A 55 -7.85 2.51 13.63
CA ILE A 55 -8.06 3.73 14.42
C ILE A 55 -9.55 4.04 14.56
N GLY A 56 -10.31 3.92 13.47
CA GLY A 56 -11.77 4.13 13.48
C GLY A 56 -12.49 3.16 14.43
N GLN A 57 -12.16 1.87 14.35
CA GLN A 57 -12.72 0.83 15.23
C GLN A 57 -12.41 1.11 16.70
N LEU A 58 -11.15 1.38 17.03
CA LEU A 58 -10.72 1.67 18.41
C LEU A 58 -11.39 2.92 18.98
N LYS A 59 -11.58 3.97 18.16
CA LYS A 59 -12.32 5.17 18.59
C LYS A 59 -13.76 4.83 18.94
N MET A 60 -14.43 4.07 18.08
CA MET A 60 -15.82 3.67 18.32
C MET A 60 -15.93 2.81 19.59
N GLU A 61 -15.06 1.82 19.78
CA GLU A 61 -15.02 0.99 21.00
C GLU A 61 -14.82 1.84 22.26
N LEU A 62 -13.91 2.81 22.22
CA LEU A 62 -13.67 3.72 23.33
C LEU A 62 -14.91 4.57 23.63
N GLU A 63 -15.56 5.14 22.60
CA GLU A 63 -16.79 5.91 22.76
C GLU A 63 -17.93 5.07 23.37
N TRP A 64 -18.09 3.82 22.93
CA TRP A 64 -19.07 2.91 23.51
C TRP A 64 -18.83 2.67 25.00
N LEU A 65 -17.58 2.43 25.40
CA LEU A 65 -17.23 2.25 26.80
C LEU A 65 -17.53 3.51 27.64
N TYR A 66 -17.23 4.69 27.11
CA TYR A 66 -17.57 5.96 27.75
C TYR A 66 -19.08 6.13 27.93
N LEU A 67 -19.87 5.86 26.89
CA LEU A 67 -21.33 5.95 26.96
C LEU A 67 -21.90 5.02 28.04
N VAL A 68 -21.45 3.77 28.06
CA VAL A 68 -21.88 2.80 29.08
C VAL A 68 -21.51 3.26 30.50
N ALA A 69 -20.28 3.76 30.68
CA ALA A 69 -19.83 4.26 31.97
C ALA A 69 -20.63 5.49 32.44
N ILE A 70 -20.93 6.42 31.53
CA ILE A 70 -21.79 7.57 31.82
C ILE A 70 -23.20 7.10 32.20
N MET A 71 -23.77 6.14 31.46
CA MET A 71 -25.09 5.60 31.77
C MET A 71 -25.13 4.91 33.14
N ASP A 72 -24.11 4.13 33.51
CA ASP A 72 -24.01 3.54 34.85
C ASP A 72 -23.85 4.62 35.93
N TRP A 73 -23.01 5.63 35.70
CA TRP A 73 -22.83 6.75 36.62
C TRP A 73 -24.14 7.52 36.85
N VAL A 74 -24.86 7.85 35.77
CA VAL A 74 -26.18 8.52 35.84
C VAL A 74 -27.17 7.64 36.62
N SER A 75 -27.24 6.35 36.30
CA SER A 75 -28.13 5.40 36.99
C SER A 75 -27.87 5.31 38.50
N ARG A 76 -26.59 5.32 38.91
CA ARG A 76 -26.20 5.32 40.33
C ARG A 76 -26.50 6.64 41.04
N SER A 77 -26.32 7.77 40.35
CA SER A 77 -26.57 9.11 40.92
C SER A 77 -28.06 9.41 41.19
N ILE A 78 -28.97 8.78 40.43
CA ILE A 78 -30.42 9.03 40.53
C ILE A 78 -31.12 8.01 41.45
N ARG A 79 -30.43 6.93 41.87
CA ARG A 79 -31.02 5.90 42.76
C ARG A 79 -31.38 6.51 44.12
N PRO A 80 -32.68 6.55 44.51
CA PRO A 80 -33.07 7.04 45.82
C PRO A 80 -32.56 6.10 46.92
N ALA A 81 -32.13 6.67 48.05
CA ALA A 81 -31.69 5.89 49.21
C ALA A 81 -32.84 4.95 49.66
N PRO A 82 -32.55 3.68 50.00
CA PRO A 82 -33.58 2.78 50.49
C PRO A 82 -34.22 3.40 51.73
N SER A 83 -35.54 3.57 51.69
CA SER A 83 -36.33 4.04 52.82
C SER A 83 -36.17 3.05 53.98
N SER A 84 -35.49 3.48 55.03
CA SER A 84 -35.34 2.73 56.28
C SER A 84 -36.70 2.66 56.99
N HIS A 85 -37.33 1.48 56.94
CA HIS A 85 -38.46 1.09 57.78
C HIS A 85 -38.10 -0.16 58.56
#